data_AF-A0AAX2DJM7-F1
#
_entry.id   AF-A0AAX2DJM7-F1
#
_cell.length_a   1.000
_cell.length_b   1.000
_cell.length_c   1.000
_cell.angle_alpha   90.00
_cell.angle_beta   90.00
_cell.angle_gamma   90.00
#
_symmetry.space_group_name_H-M   'P 1'
#
loop_
_entity.id
_entity.type
_entity.pdbx_description
1 polymer ?
#
loop_
_entity_poly.entity_id
_entity_poly.type
_entity_poly.pdbx_seq_one_letter_code
_entity_poly.pdbx_strand_id
1 'polypeptide(L)'
;MRSFPRLTSIRLVTATLLLGSLALASAAQAAVEISSSFPEPSDEISALRSSFGNDVFYKTGISIDNLKDTRQTAKANATELESQKRTLAEQARQIEELKRNGGSSANSSSREIEDLKRTIKEQERDLNDLGKQVEELKRNSGSSSSSSNSEISTLKGKISDQDREMDQLKRTVEELSRKVK
;
A
#
# COMPACT_ATOMS: atom_id res chain seq x y z
N MET A 1 -72.86 3.54 -92.76
CA MET A 1 -73.17 4.26 -94.02
C MET A 1 -72.61 5.67 -93.85
N ARG A 2 -71.60 6.06 -94.66
CA ARG A 2 -71.71 7.08 -95.73
C ARG A 2 -72.25 8.40 -95.12
N SER A 3 -71.53 9.52 -95.03
CA SER A 3 -70.75 10.22 -96.06
C SER A 3 -70.04 11.50 -95.53
N PHE A 4 -68.87 11.83 -96.07
CA PHE A 4 -68.26 13.20 -96.15
C PHE A 4 -68.94 14.00 -97.31
N PRO A 5 -68.83 15.35 -97.50
CA PRO A 5 -67.60 16.18 -97.67
C PRO A 5 -67.65 17.63 -97.07
N ARG A 6 -66.55 18.28 -96.66
CA ARG A 6 -65.55 19.12 -97.39
C ARG A 6 -66.09 20.22 -98.31
N LEU A 7 -65.59 21.46 -98.12
CA LEU A 7 -64.88 22.34 -99.09
C LEU A 7 -64.67 23.75 -98.47
N THR A 8 -63.45 24.09 -98.02
CA THR A 8 -62.48 25.03 -98.63
C THR A 8 -62.84 26.52 -98.61
N SER A 9 -62.03 27.32 -97.90
CA SER A 9 -61.40 28.54 -98.46
C SER A 9 -60.23 29.02 -97.58
N ILE A 10 -59.09 29.16 -98.23
CA ILE A 10 -57.78 29.59 -97.75
C ILE A 10 -57.73 31.13 -97.73
N ARG A 11 -57.15 31.76 -96.69
CA ARG A 11 -56.15 32.84 -96.82
C ARG A 11 -55.26 32.92 -95.57
N LEU A 12 -53.95 32.85 -95.84
CA LEU A 12 -52.85 33.14 -94.93
C LEU A 12 -52.89 34.61 -94.49
N VAL A 13 -52.73 34.85 -93.18
CA VAL A 13 -52.07 36.06 -92.67
C VAL A 13 -51.10 35.60 -91.58
N THR A 14 -49.81 35.65 -91.92
CA THR A 14 -48.69 35.53 -91.00
C THR A 14 -48.60 36.80 -90.17
N ALA A 15 -48.81 36.70 -88.85
CA ALA A 15 -48.56 37.78 -87.90
C ALA A 15 -47.58 37.30 -86.81
N THR A 16 -46.34 37.76 -86.98
CA THR A 16 -45.24 37.98 -86.03
C THR A 16 -45.42 37.59 -84.56
N LEU A 17 -44.48 36.74 -84.10
CA LEU A 17 -44.12 36.50 -82.70
C LEU A 17 -43.90 37.80 -81.92
N LEU A 18 -44.65 38.00 -80.83
CA LEU A 18 -44.25 38.91 -79.76
C LEU A 18 -43.82 38.08 -78.56
N LEU A 19 -42.50 37.88 -78.43
CA LEU A 19 -41.86 37.33 -77.25
C LEU A 19 -42.06 38.32 -76.08
N GLY A 20 -43.07 38.06 -75.26
CA GLY A 20 -43.18 38.65 -73.93
C GLY A 20 -42.13 38.02 -73.03
N SER A 21 -41.05 38.75 -72.75
CA SER A 21 -40.03 38.43 -71.76
C SER A 21 -40.66 38.37 -70.37
N LEU A 22 -41.16 37.19 -70.00
CA LEU A 22 -41.43 36.87 -68.61
C LEU A 22 -40.07 36.80 -67.92
N ALA A 23 -39.70 37.87 -67.22
CA ALA A 23 -38.57 37.86 -66.30
C ALA A 23 -38.87 36.83 -65.22
N LEU A 24 -38.43 35.59 -65.46
CA LEU A 24 -38.39 34.55 -64.46
C LEU A 24 -37.37 35.02 -63.43
N ALA A 25 -37.86 35.67 -62.38
CA ALA A 25 -37.09 35.92 -61.18
C ALA A 25 -36.52 34.56 -60.76
N SER A 26 -35.22 34.38 -60.95
CA SER A 26 -34.50 33.21 -60.50
C SER A 26 -34.54 33.20 -58.98
N ALA A 27 -35.62 32.67 -58.42
CA ALA A 27 -35.58 32.12 -57.08
C ALA A 27 -34.54 31.00 -57.15
N ALA A 28 -33.34 31.27 -56.65
CA ALA A 28 -32.36 30.24 -56.36
C ALA A 28 -33.00 29.32 -55.32
N GLN A 29 -33.73 28.32 -55.80
CA GLN A 29 -34.26 27.25 -54.98
C GLN A 29 -33.02 26.45 -54.58
N ALA A 30 -32.55 26.66 -53.36
CA ALA A 30 -31.57 25.78 -52.73
C ALA A 30 -32.22 24.40 -52.62
N ALA A 31 -32.08 23.59 -53.66
CA ALA A 31 -32.59 22.24 -53.69
C ALA A 31 -31.78 21.41 -52.70
N VAL A 32 -32.48 20.72 -51.79
CA VAL A 32 -31.87 19.71 -50.92
C VAL A 32 -31.54 18.51 -51.81
N GLU A 33 -30.26 18.32 -52.11
CA GLU A 33 -29.78 17.19 -52.90
C GLU A 33 -29.51 16.00 -51.97
N ILE A 34 -30.14 14.86 -52.27
CA ILE A 34 -29.89 13.60 -51.57
C ILE A 34 -28.98 12.77 -52.47
N SER A 35 -27.71 12.69 -52.11
CA SER A 35 -26.74 11.81 -52.75
C SER A 35 -26.63 10.48 -51.99
N SER A 36 -26.36 9.39 -52.72
CA SER A 36 -26.00 8.09 -52.15
C SER A 36 -24.49 7.91 -51.93
N SER A 37 -23.69 8.96 -52.18
CA SER A 37 -22.25 8.95 -51.91
C SER A 37 -21.96 8.90 -50.40
N PHE A 38 -20.81 8.34 -50.03
CA PHE A 38 -20.37 8.40 -48.64
C PHE A 38 -20.09 9.86 -48.25
N PRO A 39 -20.49 10.27 -47.05
CA PRO A 39 -20.21 11.62 -46.60
C PRO A 39 -18.72 11.78 -46.31
N GLU A 40 -18.19 12.95 -46.63
CA GLU A 40 -16.78 13.26 -46.48
C GLU A 40 -16.45 13.55 -44.99
N PRO A 41 -15.20 13.34 -44.56
CA PRO A 41 -14.79 13.57 -43.17
C PRO A 41 -15.02 15.02 -42.69
N SER A 42 -14.93 15.99 -43.62
CA SER A 42 -15.20 17.41 -43.39
C SER A 42 -16.68 17.77 -43.34
N ASP A 43 -17.58 16.88 -43.80
CA ASP A 43 -19.01 17.19 -43.86
C ASP A 43 -19.59 17.41 -42.46
N GLU A 44 -20.43 18.43 -42.33
CA GLU A 44 -21.08 18.76 -41.08
C GLU A 44 -22.42 18.03 -40.93
N ILE A 45 -22.66 17.52 -39.72
CA ILE A 45 -23.94 16.95 -39.36
C ILE A 45 -24.98 18.07 -39.28
N SER A 46 -26.09 17.92 -39.98
CA SER A 46 -27.20 18.88 -39.92
C SER A 46 -28.23 18.45 -38.87
N ALA A 47 -28.70 19.39 -38.05
CA ALA A 47 -29.80 19.17 -37.12
C ALA A 47 -31.13 19.54 -37.77
N LEU A 48 -32.06 18.60 -37.79
CA LEU A 48 -33.42 18.84 -38.26
C LEU A 48 -34.28 19.34 -37.10
N ARG A 49 -34.93 20.50 -37.28
CA ARG A 49 -35.96 20.99 -36.37
C ARG A 49 -37.29 21.07 -37.12
N SER A 50 -38.23 20.23 -36.70
CA SER A 50 -39.62 20.33 -37.14
C SER A 50 -40.40 21.24 -36.20
N SER A 51 -41.04 22.28 -36.75
CA SER A 51 -41.87 23.21 -35.99
C SER A 51 -43.06 23.68 -36.83
N PHE A 52 -44.27 23.51 -36.30
CA PHE A 52 -45.54 23.93 -36.93
C PHE A 52 -45.67 23.53 -38.41
N GLY A 53 -45.31 22.29 -38.75
CA GLY A 53 -45.43 21.74 -40.10
C GLY A 53 -44.31 22.13 -41.07
N ASN A 54 -43.30 22.88 -40.62
CA ASN A 54 -42.11 23.21 -41.38
C ASN A 54 -40.88 22.52 -40.81
N ASP A 55 -40.06 21.95 -41.69
CA ASP A 55 -38.80 21.31 -41.36
C ASP A 55 -37.62 22.20 -41.77
N VAL A 56 -36.82 22.64 -40.78
CA VAL A 56 -35.67 23.51 -41.01
C VAL A 56 -34.39 22.78 -40.60
N PHE A 57 -33.41 22.74 -41.51
CA PHE A 57 -32.07 22.21 -41.24
C PHE A 57 -31.15 23.31 -40.72
N TYR A 58 -30.48 23.02 -39.62
CA TYR A 58 -29.45 23.87 -39.02
C TYR A 58 -28.09 23.20 -39.13
N LYS A 59 -27.08 23.95 -39.55
CA LYS A 59 -25.69 23.50 -39.47
C LYS A 59 -25.25 23.46 -38.01
N THR A 60 -24.73 22.32 -37.56
CA THR A 60 -24.30 22.16 -36.16
C THR A 60 -22.86 22.59 -35.92
N GLY A 61 -22.04 22.77 -36.98
CA GLY A 61 -20.60 22.97 -36.84
C GLY A 61 -19.84 21.73 -36.37
N ILE A 62 -20.48 20.56 -36.32
CA ILE A 62 -19.86 19.29 -35.93
C ILE A 62 -19.61 18.47 -37.19
N SER A 63 -18.33 18.34 -37.56
CA SER A 63 -17.91 17.48 -38.67
C SER A 63 -17.94 16.00 -38.30
N ILE A 64 -18.04 15.14 -39.31
CA ILE A 64 -17.99 13.68 -39.15
C ILE A 64 -16.66 13.23 -38.52
N ASP A 65 -15.56 13.89 -38.83
CA ASP A 65 -14.27 13.63 -38.18
C ASP A 65 -14.30 13.91 -36.67
N ASN A 66 -14.90 15.02 -36.24
CA ASN A 66 -15.05 15.31 -34.81
C ASN A 66 -15.84 14.20 -34.10
N LEU A 67 -16.89 13.68 -34.73
CA LEU A 67 -17.67 12.56 -34.20
C LEU A 67 -16.88 11.25 -34.17
N LYS A 68 -16.03 11.01 -35.18
CA LYS A 68 -15.15 9.85 -35.26
C LYS A 68 -14.07 9.89 -34.18
N ASP A 69 -13.45 11.04 -33.99
CA ASP A 69 -12.41 11.28 -32.98
C ASP A 69 -12.98 11.11 -31.57
N THR A 70 -14.12 11.73 -31.28
CA THR A 70 -14.79 11.57 -29.97
C THR A 70 -15.18 10.11 -29.70
N ARG A 71 -15.65 9.38 -30.72
CA ARG A 71 -15.90 7.94 -30.60
C ARG A 71 -14.62 7.15 -30.34
N GLN A 72 -13.52 7.50 -30.98
CA GLN A 72 -12.22 6.84 -30.79
C GLN A 72 -11.67 7.12 -29.39
N THR A 73 -11.73 8.36 -28.92
CA THR A 73 -11.37 8.73 -27.54
C THR A 73 -12.26 8.01 -26.52
N ALA A 74 -13.57 7.92 -26.75
CA ALA A 74 -14.47 7.19 -25.87
C ALA A 74 -14.11 5.70 -25.77
N LYS A 75 -13.73 5.06 -26.89
CA LYS A 75 -13.24 3.67 -26.89
C LYS A 75 -11.91 3.53 -26.15
N ALA A 76 -10.96 4.44 -26.38
CA ALA A 76 -9.68 4.45 -25.68
C ALA A 76 -9.88 4.58 -24.15
N ASN A 77 -10.71 5.52 -23.73
CA ASN A 77 -11.05 5.74 -22.32
C ASN A 77 -11.72 4.49 -21.71
N ALA A 78 -12.60 3.81 -22.44
CA ALA A 78 -13.22 2.56 -21.96
C ALA A 78 -12.16 1.45 -21.75
N THR A 79 -11.20 1.33 -22.66
CA THR A 79 -10.11 0.34 -22.50
C THR A 79 -9.17 0.69 -21.34
N GLU A 80 -8.90 1.98 -21.12
CA GLU A 80 -8.08 2.45 -20.01
C GLU A 80 -8.80 2.26 -18.66
N LEU A 81 -10.11 2.51 -18.58
CA LEU A 81 -10.88 2.23 -17.37
C LEU A 81 -10.85 0.74 -17.00
N GLU A 82 -10.92 -0.15 -17.99
CA GLU A 82 -10.78 -1.59 -17.75
C GLU A 82 -9.36 -1.98 -17.29
N SER A 83 -8.31 -1.32 -17.79
CA SER A 83 -6.95 -1.56 -17.30
C SER A 83 -6.77 -1.06 -15.87
N GLN A 84 -7.24 0.16 -15.56
CA GLN A 84 -7.24 0.74 -14.22
C GLN A 84 -8.03 -0.11 -13.22
N LYS A 85 -9.17 -0.67 -13.63
CA LYS A 85 -9.94 -1.58 -12.78
C LYS A 85 -9.15 -2.85 -12.43
N ARG A 86 -8.40 -3.42 -13.39
CA ARG A 86 -7.54 -4.57 -13.14
C ARG A 86 -6.39 -4.22 -12.21
N THR A 87 -5.74 -3.07 -12.40
CA THR A 87 -4.64 -2.66 -11.51
C THR A 87 -5.13 -2.38 -10.08
N LEU A 88 -6.29 -1.74 -9.92
CA LEU A 88 -6.92 -1.55 -8.61
C LEU A 88 -7.29 -2.87 -7.94
N ALA A 89 -7.81 -3.84 -8.69
CA ALA A 89 -8.12 -5.17 -8.15
C ALA A 89 -6.85 -5.90 -7.67
N GLU A 90 -5.75 -5.78 -8.42
CA GLU A 90 -4.46 -6.37 -8.05
C GLU A 90 -3.86 -5.67 -6.82
N GLN A 91 -3.90 -4.34 -6.77
CA GLN A 91 -3.48 -3.57 -5.60
C GLN A 91 -4.30 -3.94 -4.35
N ALA A 92 -5.62 -4.12 -4.49
CA ALA A 92 -6.47 -4.55 -3.39
C ALA A 92 -6.06 -5.93 -2.85
N ARG A 93 -5.72 -6.88 -3.74
CA ARG A 93 -5.18 -8.19 -3.35
C ARG A 93 -3.85 -8.07 -2.63
N GLN A 94 -2.91 -7.29 -3.16
CA GLN A 94 -1.62 -7.06 -2.53
C GLN A 94 -1.75 -6.42 -1.15
N ILE A 95 -2.66 -5.46 -0.98
CA ILE A 95 -2.95 -4.85 0.33
C ILE A 95 -3.53 -5.90 1.30
N GLU A 96 -4.42 -6.77 0.84
CA GLU A 96 -4.97 -7.84 1.67
C GLU A 96 -3.88 -8.84 2.10
N GLU A 97 -3.00 -9.24 1.18
CA GLU A 97 -1.87 -10.12 1.50
C GLU A 97 -0.88 -9.47 2.48
N LEU A 98 -0.51 -8.20 2.26
CA LEU A 98 0.33 -7.45 3.18
C LEU A 98 -0.30 -7.35 4.57
N LYS A 99 -1.63 -7.14 4.65
CA LYS A 99 -2.35 -7.10 5.93
C LYS A 99 -2.34 -8.47 6.62
N ARG A 100 -2.57 -9.56 5.87
CA ARG A 100 -2.51 -10.94 6.39
C ARG A 100 -1.11 -11.29 6.91
N ASN A 101 -0.08 -10.93 6.14
CA ASN A 101 1.32 -11.19 6.49
C ASN A 101 1.78 -10.31 7.67
N GLY A 102 1.46 -9.01 7.63
CA GLY A 102 1.80 -8.07 8.70
C GLY A 102 1.08 -8.37 10.01
N GLY A 103 -0.18 -8.80 9.97
CA GLY A 103 -0.93 -9.22 11.15
C GLY A 103 -0.39 -10.52 11.76
N SER A 104 0.09 -11.46 10.94
CA SER A 104 0.65 -12.73 11.41
C SER A 104 2.05 -12.56 12.00
N SER A 105 2.91 -11.75 11.36
CA SER A 105 4.26 -11.45 11.88
C SER A 105 4.25 -10.59 13.14
N ALA A 106 3.35 -9.61 13.25
CA ALA A 106 3.28 -8.77 14.44
C ALA A 106 2.89 -9.58 15.69
N ASN A 107 1.98 -10.56 15.54
CA ASN A 107 1.53 -11.39 16.65
C ASN A 107 2.58 -12.45 17.05
N SER A 108 3.34 -13.01 16.10
CA SER A 108 4.45 -13.92 16.42
C SER A 108 5.60 -13.19 17.11
N SER A 109 6.00 -12.03 16.57
CA SER A 109 7.09 -11.24 17.17
C SER A 109 6.71 -10.66 18.54
N SER A 110 5.45 -10.27 18.76
CA SER A 110 5.00 -9.82 20.09
C SER A 110 5.11 -10.92 21.15
N ARG A 111 4.73 -12.16 20.80
CA ARG A 111 4.83 -13.31 21.70
C ARG A 111 6.28 -13.68 22.00
N GLU A 112 7.14 -13.72 20.98
CA GLU A 112 8.58 -13.95 21.17
C GLU A 112 9.21 -12.87 22.05
N ILE A 113 8.83 -11.59 21.88
CA ILE A 113 9.30 -10.49 22.72
C ILE A 113 8.82 -10.65 24.17
N GLU A 114 7.57 -11.06 24.39
CA GLU A 114 7.03 -11.33 25.73
C GLU A 114 7.75 -12.50 26.41
N ASP A 115 8.01 -13.59 25.68
CA ASP A 115 8.75 -14.75 26.16
C ASP A 115 10.20 -14.38 26.50
N LEU A 116 10.89 -13.64 25.62
CA LEU A 116 12.24 -13.12 25.89
C LEU A 116 12.26 -12.22 27.14
N LYS A 117 11.27 -11.35 27.29
CA LYS A 117 11.14 -10.47 28.47
C LYS A 117 10.91 -11.28 29.76
N ARG A 118 10.18 -12.40 29.68
CA ARG A 118 9.98 -13.32 30.80
C ARG A 118 11.30 -14.00 31.17
N THR A 119 12.02 -14.52 30.20
CA THR A 119 13.34 -15.16 30.39
C THR A 119 14.35 -14.19 31.00
N ILE A 120 14.41 -12.93 30.53
CA ILE A 120 15.30 -11.90 31.09
C ILE A 120 14.99 -11.65 32.57
N LYS A 121 13.71 -11.54 32.94
CA LYS A 121 13.31 -11.35 34.34
C LYS A 121 13.66 -12.55 35.23
N GLU A 122 13.62 -13.75 34.68
CA GLU A 122 13.99 -14.96 35.41
C GLU A 122 15.51 -15.00 35.63
N GLN A 123 16.30 -14.74 34.59
CA GLN A 123 17.75 -14.61 34.69
C GLN A 123 18.19 -13.49 35.65
N GLU A 124 17.48 -12.36 35.69
CA GLU A 124 17.75 -11.27 36.63
C GLU A 124 17.57 -11.70 38.10
N ARG A 125 16.58 -12.57 38.38
CA ARG A 125 16.38 -13.13 39.72
C ARG A 125 17.49 -14.11 40.06
N ASP A 126 17.82 -15.01 39.14
CA ASP A 126 18.88 -16.00 39.32
C ASP A 126 20.23 -15.31 39.58
N LEU A 127 20.55 -14.26 38.84
CA LEU A 127 21.76 -13.46 39.05
C LEU A 127 21.78 -12.77 40.41
N ASN A 128 20.64 -12.24 40.87
CA ASN A 128 20.53 -11.65 42.21
C ASN A 128 20.75 -12.69 43.32
N ASP A 129 20.16 -13.87 43.18
CA ASP A 129 20.31 -14.92 44.18
C ASP A 129 21.72 -15.49 44.18
N LEU A 130 22.34 -15.67 43.02
CA LEU A 130 23.75 -16.03 42.92
C LEU A 130 24.66 -14.95 43.54
N GLY A 131 24.35 -13.67 43.32
CA GLY A 131 25.05 -12.54 43.95
C GLY A 131 24.98 -12.58 45.48
N LYS A 132 23.82 -12.91 46.06
CA LYS A 132 23.68 -13.11 47.51
C LYS A 132 24.52 -14.28 48.00
N GLN A 133 24.49 -15.42 47.31
CA GLN A 133 25.28 -16.60 47.68
C GLN A 133 26.79 -16.30 47.68
N VAL A 134 27.28 -15.55 46.68
CA VAL A 134 28.68 -15.13 46.62
C VAL A 134 29.04 -14.22 47.79
N GLU A 135 28.17 -13.26 48.12
CA GLU A 135 28.39 -12.36 49.26
C GLU A 135 28.38 -13.13 50.60
N GLU A 136 27.49 -14.11 50.77
CA GLU A 136 27.48 -15.01 51.94
C GLU A 136 28.76 -15.85 52.03
N LEU A 137 29.21 -16.45 50.92
CA LEU A 137 30.45 -17.21 50.87
C LEU A 137 31.67 -16.36 51.24
N LYS A 138 31.72 -15.12 50.75
CA LYS A 138 32.78 -14.16 51.08
C LYS A 138 32.79 -13.83 52.57
N ARG A 139 31.62 -13.61 53.18
CA ARG A 139 31.48 -13.35 54.62
C ARG A 139 31.87 -14.55 55.48
N ASN A 140 31.44 -15.76 55.09
CA ASN A 140 31.79 -16.99 55.80
C ASN A 140 33.29 -17.32 55.71
N SER A 141 33.90 -17.10 54.53
CA SER A 141 35.35 -17.28 54.34
C SER A 141 36.19 -16.28 55.13
N GLY A 142 35.69 -15.05 55.31
CA GLY A 142 36.31 -14.05 56.17
C GLY A 142 36.20 -14.38 57.67
N SER A 143 35.10 -15.02 58.10
CA SER A 143 34.80 -15.26 59.52
C SER A 143 35.43 -16.54 60.08
N SER A 144 35.67 -17.57 59.25
CA SER A 144 36.35 -18.79 59.69
C SER A 144 37.83 -18.55 60.03
N SER A 145 38.47 -17.59 59.37
CA SER A 145 39.88 -17.24 59.62
C SER A 145 40.09 -16.51 60.95
N SER A 146 39.16 -15.64 61.37
CA SER A 146 39.26 -14.92 62.65
C SER A 146 39.01 -15.82 63.86
N SER A 147 38.02 -16.73 63.77
CA SER A 147 37.74 -17.70 64.84
C SER A 147 38.91 -18.66 65.02
N SER A 148 39.42 -19.23 63.92
CA SER A 148 40.57 -20.15 63.96
C SER A 148 41.84 -19.47 64.50
N ASN A 149 42.08 -18.21 64.14
CA ASN A 149 43.26 -17.47 64.62
C ASN A 149 43.19 -17.15 66.13
N SER A 150 41.99 -16.88 66.66
CA SER A 150 41.79 -16.67 68.10
C SER A 150 42.01 -17.95 68.91
N GLU A 151 41.52 -19.08 68.41
CA GLU A 151 41.75 -20.40 69.02
C GLU A 151 43.24 -20.78 68.98
N ILE A 152 43.90 -20.60 67.83
CA ILE A 152 45.35 -20.83 67.70
C ILE A 152 46.15 -19.95 68.67
N SER A 153 45.79 -18.67 68.82
CA SER A 153 46.47 -17.76 69.74
C SER A 153 46.29 -18.19 71.20
N THR A 154 45.09 -18.59 71.61
CA THR A 154 44.84 -19.09 72.97
C THR A 154 45.56 -20.42 73.24
N LEU A 155 45.58 -21.34 72.27
CA LEU A 155 46.33 -22.60 72.38
C LEU A 155 47.84 -22.36 72.49
N LYS A 156 48.38 -21.43 71.68
CA LYS A 156 49.80 -21.04 71.76
C LYS A 156 50.17 -20.47 73.13
N GLY A 157 49.28 -19.66 73.73
CA GLY A 157 49.45 -19.16 75.11
C GLY A 157 49.52 -20.31 76.12
N LYS A 158 48.54 -21.21 76.10
CA LYS A 158 48.51 -22.39 76.99
C LYS A 158 49.76 -23.26 76.85
N ILE A 159 50.22 -23.51 75.63
CA ILE A 159 51.46 -24.27 75.39
C ILE A 159 52.66 -23.56 76.01
N SER A 160 52.79 -22.24 75.82
CA SER A 160 53.90 -21.47 76.42
C SER A 160 53.88 -21.49 77.95
N ASP A 161 52.71 -21.49 78.57
CA ASP A 161 52.58 -21.56 80.02
C ASP A 161 52.94 -22.96 80.54
N GLN A 162 52.47 -24.01 79.85
CA GLN A 162 52.85 -25.39 80.16
C GLN A 162 54.36 -25.63 80.02
N ASP A 163 55.00 -25.03 79.01
CA ASP A 163 56.44 -25.15 78.79
C ASP A 163 57.24 -24.56 79.96
N ARG A 164 56.80 -23.41 80.49
CA ARG A 164 57.39 -22.79 81.69
C ARG A 164 57.18 -23.63 82.94
N GLU A 165 55.99 -24.20 83.14
CA GLU A 165 55.72 -25.10 84.25
C GLU A 165 56.58 -26.36 84.17
N MET A 166 56.77 -26.92 82.97
CA MET A 166 57.62 -28.08 82.75
C MET A 166 59.09 -27.78 83.08
N ASP A 167 59.60 -26.62 82.69
CA ASP A 167 60.93 -26.16 83.05
C ASP A 167 61.12 -26.00 84.56
N GLN A 168 60.11 -25.46 85.25
CA GLN A 168 60.13 -25.34 86.71
C GLN A 168 60.12 -26.71 87.38
N LEU A 169 59.22 -27.60 86.96
CA LEU A 169 59.16 -28.97 87.46
C LEU A 169 60.49 -29.70 87.24
N LYS A 170 61.09 -29.59 86.05
CA LYS A 170 62.39 -30.18 85.75
C LYS A 170 63.48 -29.70 86.72
N ARG A 171 63.54 -28.40 87.02
CA ARG A 171 64.49 -27.86 88.01
C ARG A 171 64.25 -28.43 89.41
N THR A 172 62.98 -28.50 89.85
CA THR A 172 62.66 -29.08 91.17
C THR A 172 63.04 -30.55 91.27
N VAL A 173 62.82 -31.32 90.20
CA VAL A 173 63.22 -32.74 90.11
C VAL A 173 64.74 -32.87 90.15
N GLU A 174 65.48 -32.03 89.42
CA GLU A 174 66.94 -32.02 89.48
C GLU A 174 67.47 -31.67 90.87
N GLU A 175 66.85 -30.71 91.55
CA GLU A 175 67.22 -30.32 92.92
C GLU A 175 66.94 -31.44 93.93
N LEU A 176 65.76 -32.07 93.86
CA LEU A 176 65.43 -33.23 94.68
C LEU A 176 66.37 -34.40 94.39
N SER A 177 66.70 -34.66 93.12
CA SER A 177 67.63 -35.72 92.74
C SER A 177 69.05 -35.46 93.27
N ARG A 178 69.47 -34.21 93.42
CA ARG A 178 70.76 -33.86 94.05
C ARG A 178 70.72 -34.02 95.57
N LYS A 179 69.56 -33.85 96.20
CA LYS A 179 69.38 -33.97 97.65
C LYS A 179 69.21 -35.42 98.12
N VAL A 180 68.76 -36.32 97.24
CA VAL A 180 68.56 -37.75 97.50
C VAL A 180 69.83 -38.58 97.25
N LYS A 181 70.84 -38.00 96.59
CA LYS A 181 72.20 -38.57 96.47
C LYS A 181 73.09 -38.05 97.59
#